data_AF-A0A7J6TAE7-F1
#
_entry.id   AF-A0A7J6TAE7-F1
#
_cell.length_a   1.000
_cell.length_b   1.000
_cell.length_c   1.000
_cell.angle_alpha   90.00
_cell.angle_beta   90.00
_cell.angle_gamma   90.00
#
_symmetry.space_group_name_H-M   'P 1'
#
loop_
_entity.id
_entity.type
_entity.pdbx_description
1 polymer ?
#
loop_
_entity_poly.entity_id
_entity_poly.type
_entity_poly.pdbx_seq_one_letter_code
_entity_poly.pdbx_strand_id
1 'polypeptide(L)'
;MLISSSGSKAYFAYGSQKAGGLTMSHLRFAPNPIKSYYAVNHADYIGCHNPTYLEMYRMGEHLKPGGTFCLNSPYHTVEDWNAHVPVALRRVLAQKNAKVFNVDAFKVAEECGMGRMINVVMQSAFFKLSNVMNYEESIQLYKNTIRKSYGHRGESVVQKNYEMIEKALGAINEIKVPASWSELPDEPIATEKKYASLDDAFSKNVQGPIALLRGDSLPVSSFAEESLLGGVNPL
;
A
#
# COMPACT_ATOMS: atom_id res chain seq x y z
N MET A 1 17.84 21.37 11.40
CA MET A 1 17.12 21.63 12.66
C MET A 1 16.78 20.27 13.24
N LEU A 2 17.49 19.87 14.29
CA LEU A 2 17.35 18.54 14.89
C LEU A 2 15.90 18.29 15.28
N ILE A 3 15.35 17.18 14.81
CA ILE A 3 14.00 16.72 15.06
C ILE A 3 13.91 16.20 16.51
N SER A 4 14.07 17.08 17.50
CA SER A 4 13.98 16.74 18.92
C SER A 4 12.56 16.96 19.49
N SER A 5 11.63 17.47 18.68
CA SER A 5 10.23 17.71 19.07
C SER A 5 9.20 16.93 18.27
N SER A 6 9.58 16.13 17.26
CA SER A 6 8.59 15.42 16.44
C SER A 6 8.06 14.18 17.16
N GLY A 7 6.73 14.05 17.17
CA GLY A 7 6.08 12.78 17.44
C GLY A 7 6.17 11.91 16.20
N SER A 8 6.59 10.66 16.37
CA SER A 8 6.41 9.59 15.40
C SER A 8 5.54 8.49 16.01
N LYS A 9 4.68 7.89 15.18
CA LYS A 9 3.83 6.78 15.61
C LYS A 9 3.66 5.78 14.48
N ALA A 10 3.78 4.50 14.83
CA ALA A 10 3.56 3.40 13.91
C ALA A 10 2.56 2.42 14.53
N TYR A 11 1.64 1.95 13.70
CA TYR A 11 0.72 0.85 14.00
C TYR A 11 0.69 -0.09 12.79
N PHE A 12 0.73 -1.40 13.03
CA PHE A 12 0.79 -2.40 11.98
C PHE A 12 -0.36 -3.39 12.17
N ALA A 13 -1.21 -3.51 11.15
CA ALA A 13 -2.27 -4.50 11.09
C ALA A 13 -1.83 -5.65 10.18
N TYR A 14 -1.94 -6.88 10.68
CA TYR A 14 -1.52 -8.09 9.98
C TYR A 14 -2.75 -8.95 9.67
N GLY A 15 -2.74 -9.60 8.50
CA GLY A 15 -3.69 -10.66 8.18
C GLY A 15 -3.52 -11.86 9.11
N SER A 16 -4.55 -12.71 9.17
CA SER A 16 -4.55 -13.94 9.97
C SER A 16 -3.62 -15.03 9.42
N GLN A 17 -3.18 -14.90 8.16
CA GLN A 17 -2.32 -15.89 7.53
C GLN A 17 -0.88 -15.82 8.08
N LYS A 18 -0.28 -16.97 8.36
CA LYS A 18 1.10 -17.09 8.84
C LYS A 18 2.15 -16.52 7.86
N ALA A 19 1.89 -16.62 6.56
CA ALA A 19 2.75 -16.11 5.51
C ALA A 19 1.92 -15.65 4.30
N GLY A 20 2.41 -14.65 3.56
CA GLY A 20 1.75 -14.13 2.36
C GLY A 20 0.47 -13.31 2.62
N GLY A 21 0.08 -13.14 3.88
CA GLY A 21 -1.05 -12.30 4.27
C GLY A 21 -0.79 -10.81 4.04
N LEU A 22 -1.87 -10.04 3.99
CA LEU A 22 -1.80 -8.57 3.92
C LEU A 22 -1.12 -8.02 5.18
N THR A 23 -0.26 -7.02 5.00
CA THR A 23 0.24 -6.17 6.10
C THR A 23 -0.06 -4.72 5.77
N MET A 24 -0.77 -4.02 6.65
CA MET A 24 -1.05 -2.59 6.54
C MET A 24 -0.28 -1.82 7.60
N SER A 25 0.60 -0.93 7.13
CA SER A 25 1.43 -0.07 7.97
C SER A 25 0.82 1.32 8.06
N HIS A 26 0.42 1.74 9.26
CA HIS A 26 -0.13 3.06 9.54
C HIS A 26 0.93 3.90 10.26
N LEU A 27 1.53 4.83 9.51
CA LEU A 27 2.59 5.70 10.01
C LEU A 27 2.08 7.14 10.14
N ARG A 28 2.51 7.83 11.19
CA ARG A 28 2.26 9.25 11.40
C ARG A 28 3.53 9.94 11.87
N PHE A 29 3.79 11.11 11.31
CA PHE A 29 4.90 11.98 11.65
C PHE A 29 4.34 13.38 11.85
N ALA A 30 4.67 14.03 12.95
CA ALA A 30 4.21 15.38 13.25
C ALA A 30 5.23 16.12 14.11
N PRO A 31 5.35 17.45 14.02
CA PRO A 31 6.21 18.23 14.90
C PRO A 31 5.71 18.29 16.37
N ASN A 32 4.54 17.71 16.65
CA ASN A 32 3.91 17.69 17.97
C ASN A 32 3.60 16.24 18.39
N PRO A 33 3.42 15.96 19.70
CA PRO A 33 3.04 14.63 20.18
C PRO A 33 1.77 14.09 19.52
N ILE A 34 1.83 12.85 19.03
CA ILE A 34 0.73 12.19 18.30
C ILE A 34 -0.17 11.41 19.28
N LYS A 35 -1.38 11.94 19.50
CA LYS A 35 -2.40 11.31 20.36
C LYS A 35 -3.40 10.41 19.61
N SER A 36 -3.23 10.19 18.31
CA SER A 36 -4.12 9.33 17.51
C SER A 36 -3.79 7.85 17.72
N TYR A 37 -4.52 7.13 18.58
CA TYR A 37 -4.34 5.69 18.88
C TYR A 37 -5.21 4.77 18.02
N TYR A 38 -5.51 5.18 16.79
CA TYR A 38 -6.35 4.44 15.84
C TYR A 38 -5.68 4.33 14.47
N ALA A 39 -6.20 3.46 13.60
CA ALA A 39 -5.73 3.28 12.23
C ALA A 39 -5.78 4.59 11.42
N VAL A 40 -4.99 4.71 10.35
CA VAL A 40 -5.05 5.88 9.46
C VAL A 40 -6.18 5.68 8.46
N ASN A 41 -7.21 6.53 8.53
CA ASN A 41 -8.36 6.51 7.61
C ASN A 41 -8.32 7.65 6.56
N HIS A 42 -7.43 8.64 6.76
CA HIS A 42 -7.18 9.74 5.85
C HIS A 42 -5.67 9.93 5.71
N ALA A 43 -5.09 9.41 4.63
CA ALA A 43 -3.66 9.35 4.39
C ALA A 43 -3.20 10.42 3.39
N ASP A 44 -2.09 11.08 3.70
CA ASP A 44 -1.40 11.99 2.77
C ASP A 44 -0.58 11.21 1.72
N TYR A 45 -0.17 9.98 2.07
CA TYR A 45 0.59 9.07 1.21
C TYR A 45 0.06 7.64 1.38
N ILE A 46 -0.17 6.93 0.28
CA ILE A 46 -0.44 5.49 0.24
C ILE A 46 0.56 4.81 -0.69
N GLY A 47 1.29 3.81 -0.19
CA GLY A 47 2.15 2.93 -0.98
C GLY A 47 1.54 1.54 -1.12
N CYS A 48 1.37 1.06 -2.36
CA CYS A 48 0.95 -0.30 -2.66
C CYS A 48 2.15 -1.11 -3.16
N HIS A 49 2.67 -2.02 -2.33
CA HIS A 49 3.92 -2.73 -2.61
C HIS A 49 3.72 -4.04 -3.40
N ASN A 50 2.46 -4.48 -3.58
CA ASN A 50 2.10 -5.67 -4.32
C ASN A 50 0.89 -5.37 -5.22
N PRO A 51 1.02 -5.43 -6.56
CA PRO A 51 -0.05 -5.04 -7.47
C PRO A 51 -1.25 -5.99 -7.41
N THR A 52 -1.12 -7.22 -6.90
CA THR A 52 -2.29 -8.12 -6.74
C THR A 52 -3.32 -7.56 -5.76
N TYR A 53 -2.92 -6.67 -4.86
CA TYR A 53 -3.83 -6.03 -3.91
C TYR A 53 -4.83 -5.08 -4.58
N LEU A 54 -4.57 -4.64 -5.81
CA LEU A 54 -5.51 -3.80 -6.56
C LEU A 54 -6.80 -4.54 -6.90
N GLU A 55 -6.70 -5.83 -7.16
CA GLU A 55 -7.86 -6.69 -7.45
C GLU A 55 -8.58 -7.13 -6.17
N MET A 56 -7.85 -7.14 -5.05
CA MET A 56 -8.33 -7.65 -3.78
C MET A 56 -9.02 -6.61 -2.91
N TYR A 57 -8.53 -5.38 -2.94
CA TYR A 57 -8.94 -4.30 -2.04
C TYR A 57 -9.21 -3.01 -2.81
N ARG A 58 -10.14 -2.19 -2.33
CA ARG A 58 -10.37 -0.84 -2.86
C ARG A 58 -9.28 0.10 -2.39
N MET A 59 -8.12 0.00 -3.05
CA MET A 59 -6.98 0.87 -2.79
C MET A 59 -7.35 2.34 -3.06
N GLY A 60 -6.72 3.26 -2.34
CA GLY A 60 -6.92 4.70 -2.54
C GLY A 60 -8.17 5.30 -1.87
N GLU A 61 -9.10 4.50 -1.32
CA GLU A 61 -10.28 5.00 -0.59
C GLU A 61 -9.89 5.99 0.52
N HIS A 62 -8.92 5.60 1.35
CA HIS A 62 -8.40 6.39 2.46
C HIS A 62 -7.43 7.51 2.06
N LEU A 63 -7.14 7.70 0.77
CA LEU A 63 -6.27 8.78 0.32
C LEU A 63 -6.99 10.13 0.50
N LYS A 64 -6.30 11.16 0.98
CA LYS A 64 -6.85 12.52 0.98
C LYS A 64 -6.89 13.10 -0.43
N PRO A 65 -7.79 14.06 -0.72
CA PRO A 65 -7.67 14.89 -1.91
C PRO A 65 -6.28 15.54 -2.00
N GLY A 66 -5.66 15.51 -3.18
CA GLY A 66 -4.29 15.99 -3.43
C GLY A 66 -3.18 15.10 -2.87
N GLY A 67 -3.53 13.95 -2.26
CA GLY A 67 -2.58 13.01 -1.67
C GLY A 67 -1.76 12.26 -2.71
N THR A 68 -0.71 11.59 -2.25
CA THR A 68 0.21 10.83 -3.11
C THR A 68 -0.09 9.33 -3.05
N PHE A 69 -0.22 8.70 -4.22
CA PHE A 69 -0.34 7.25 -4.36
C PHE A 69 0.88 6.71 -5.12
N CYS A 70 1.55 5.70 -4.57
CA CYS A 70 2.70 5.05 -5.20
C CYS A 70 2.43 3.55 -5.36
N LEU A 71 2.50 3.04 -6.58
CA LEU A 71 2.32 1.62 -6.90
C LEU A 71 3.66 0.97 -7.25
N ASN A 72 3.92 -0.22 -6.70
CA ASN A 72 4.96 -1.11 -7.20
C ASN A 72 4.38 -1.97 -8.34
N SER A 73 4.80 -1.73 -9.58
CA SER A 73 4.36 -2.53 -10.73
C SER A 73 5.24 -2.26 -11.97
N PRO A 74 5.16 -3.10 -13.01
CA PRO A 74 5.80 -2.82 -14.31
C PRO A 74 5.00 -1.84 -15.19
N TYR A 75 3.97 -1.15 -14.66
CA TYR A 75 3.07 -0.29 -15.44
C TYR A 75 3.58 1.17 -15.48
N HIS A 76 4.29 1.52 -16.55
CA HIS A 76 5.00 2.80 -16.66
C HIS A 76 4.21 3.89 -17.40
N THR A 77 3.14 3.53 -18.09
CA THR A 77 2.35 4.46 -18.92
C THR A 77 0.90 4.54 -18.48
N VAL A 78 0.19 5.57 -18.96
CA VAL A 78 -1.26 5.69 -18.76
C VAL A 78 -1.98 4.53 -19.45
N GLU A 79 -1.46 4.07 -20.58
CA GLU A 79 -1.94 2.93 -21.35
C GLU A 79 -1.81 1.63 -20.55
N ASP A 80 -0.66 1.39 -19.91
CA ASP A 80 -0.47 0.24 -19.01
C ASP A 80 -1.48 0.29 -17.85
N TRP A 81 -1.68 1.48 -17.27
CA TRP A 81 -2.66 1.68 -16.20
C TRP A 81 -4.10 1.43 -16.68
N ASN A 82 -4.44 1.84 -17.90
CA ASN A 82 -5.76 1.57 -18.48
C ASN A 82 -5.97 0.06 -18.69
N ALA A 83 -4.91 -0.69 -19.02
CA ALA A 83 -4.97 -2.13 -19.26
C ALA A 83 -4.98 -2.97 -17.98
N HIS A 84 -4.27 -2.53 -16.93
CA HIS A 84 -3.99 -3.38 -15.76
C HIS A 84 -4.53 -2.85 -14.43
N VAL A 85 -4.79 -1.55 -14.30
CA VAL A 85 -5.26 -0.97 -13.03
C VAL A 85 -6.80 -0.89 -13.02
N PRO A 86 -7.46 -1.46 -11.98
CA PRO A 86 -8.92 -1.45 -11.89
C PRO A 86 -9.54 -0.07 -12.05
N VAL A 87 -10.68 -0.05 -12.74
CA VAL A 87 -11.45 1.18 -13.03
C VAL A 87 -11.77 1.94 -11.75
N ALA A 88 -12.20 1.25 -10.68
CA ALA A 88 -12.50 1.85 -9.39
C ALA A 88 -11.32 2.65 -8.80
N LEU A 89 -10.09 2.12 -8.87
CA LEU A 89 -8.91 2.82 -8.36
C LEU A 89 -8.60 4.06 -9.22
N ARG A 90 -8.60 3.92 -10.55
CA ARG A 90 -8.36 5.03 -11.47
C ARG A 90 -9.36 6.17 -11.25
N ARG A 91 -10.64 5.83 -11.09
CA ARG A 91 -11.73 6.76 -10.76
C ARG A 91 -11.45 7.52 -9.46
N VAL A 92 -11.17 6.80 -8.37
CA VAL A 92 -10.94 7.40 -7.06
C VAL A 92 -9.71 8.31 -7.04
N LEU A 93 -8.62 7.91 -7.70
CA LEU A 93 -7.40 8.74 -7.80
C LEU A 93 -7.66 10.04 -8.56
N ALA A 94 -8.40 9.98 -9.67
CA ALA A 94 -8.76 11.16 -10.44
C ALA A 94 -9.70 12.11 -9.67
N GLN A 95 -10.74 11.58 -9.04
CA GLN A 95 -11.66 12.37 -8.22
C GLN A 95 -10.97 13.08 -7.05
N LYS A 96 -9.95 12.44 -6.48
CA LYS A 96 -9.15 13.01 -5.40
C LYS A 96 -8.05 13.94 -5.92
N ASN A 97 -7.89 14.16 -7.22
CA ASN A 97 -6.76 14.90 -7.80
C ASN A 97 -5.42 14.38 -7.25
N ALA A 98 -5.27 13.06 -7.16
CA ALA A 98 -4.12 12.43 -6.55
C ALA A 98 -2.84 12.60 -7.39
N LYS A 99 -1.70 12.71 -6.72
CA LYS A 99 -0.38 12.58 -7.36
C LYS A 99 -0.04 11.10 -7.45
N VAL A 100 0.04 10.56 -8.67
CA VAL A 100 0.21 9.13 -8.88
C VAL A 100 1.62 8.83 -9.39
N PHE A 101 2.28 7.91 -8.72
CA PHE A 101 3.60 7.42 -9.09
C PHE A 101 3.59 5.90 -9.22
N ASN A 102 4.42 5.40 -10.12
CA ASN A 102 4.70 3.99 -10.28
C ASN A 102 6.21 3.74 -10.17
N VAL A 103 6.60 2.63 -9.57
CA VAL A 103 7.98 2.17 -9.50
C VAL A 103 8.02 0.66 -9.77
N ASP A 104 8.88 0.21 -10.68
CA ASP A 104 9.13 -1.23 -10.84
C ASP A 104 10.25 -1.66 -9.88
N ALA A 105 9.88 -1.83 -8.62
CA ALA A 105 10.84 -2.15 -7.58
C ALA A 105 11.40 -3.58 -7.71
N PHE A 106 10.66 -4.49 -8.34
CA PHE A 106 11.13 -5.83 -8.61
C PHE A 106 12.26 -5.83 -9.63
N LYS A 107 12.10 -5.08 -10.73
CA LYS A 107 13.15 -4.91 -11.74
C LYS A 107 14.43 -4.32 -11.14
N VAL A 108 14.31 -3.26 -10.34
CA VAL A 108 15.49 -2.65 -9.66
C VAL A 108 16.17 -3.65 -8.73
N ALA A 109 15.41 -4.40 -7.93
CA ALA A 109 15.96 -5.40 -7.02
C ALA A 109 16.66 -6.53 -7.79
N GLU A 110 16.10 -6.98 -8.91
CA GLU A 110 16.70 -7.99 -9.78
C GLU A 110 18.01 -7.51 -10.40
N GLU A 111 18.04 -6.30 -10.97
CA GLU A 111 19.24 -5.68 -11.56
C GLU A 111 20.38 -5.49 -10.56
N CYS A 112 20.07 -5.29 -9.27
CA CYS A 112 21.07 -5.22 -8.18
C CYS A 112 21.42 -6.59 -7.57
N GLY A 113 20.88 -7.69 -8.11
CA GLY A 113 21.13 -9.03 -7.61
C GLY A 113 20.58 -9.25 -6.18
N MET A 114 19.44 -8.65 -5.88
CA MET A 114 18.69 -8.71 -4.61
C MET A 114 17.38 -9.50 -4.75
N GLY A 115 17.11 -10.05 -5.93
CA GLY A 115 15.94 -10.89 -6.21
C GLY A 115 14.64 -10.12 -6.00
N ARG A 116 13.79 -10.59 -5.08
CA ARG A 116 12.46 -10.01 -4.84
C ARG A 116 12.41 -9.00 -3.67
N MET A 117 13.57 -8.59 -3.16
CA MET A 117 13.67 -7.69 -2.01
C MET A 117 13.45 -6.21 -2.41
N ILE A 118 12.18 -5.83 -2.53
CA ILE A 118 11.77 -4.48 -2.96
C ILE A 118 11.78 -3.42 -1.86
N ASN A 119 11.98 -3.82 -0.60
CA ASN A 119 11.80 -2.97 0.58
C ASN A 119 12.67 -1.70 0.53
N VAL A 120 13.89 -1.80 0.01
CA VAL A 120 14.80 -0.64 -0.12
C VAL A 120 14.33 0.37 -1.15
N VAL A 121 13.85 -0.13 -2.29
CA VAL A 121 13.35 0.73 -3.37
C VAL A 121 12.06 1.43 -2.92
N MET A 122 11.12 0.68 -2.33
CA MET A 122 9.85 1.25 -1.84
C MET A 122 10.06 2.23 -0.68
N GLN A 123 11.01 1.97 0.22
CA GLN A 123 11.34 2.91 1.30
C GLN A 123 11.99 4.20 0.75
N SER A 124 12.85 4.08 -0.27
CA SER A 124 13.45 5.23 -0.94
C SER A 124 12.39 6.06 -1.67
N ALA A 125 11.43 5.40 -2.32
CA ALA A 125 10.27 6.07 -2.93
C ALA A 125 9.41 6.79 -1.87
N PHE A 126 9.16 6.16 -0.71
CA PHE A 126 8.45 6.82 0.39
C PHE A 126 9.18 8.09 0.85
N PHE A 127 10.49 8.05 1.08
CA PHE A 127 11.23 9.24 1.49
C PHE A 127 11.18 10.36 0.45
N LYS A 128 11.27 10.01 -0.84
CA LYS A 128 11.17 10.99 -1.93
C LYS A 128 9.79 11.62 -2.05
N LEU A 129 8.74 10.80 -1.94
CA LEU A 129 7.37 11.18 -2.32
C LEU A 129 6.49 11.67 -1.16
N SER A 130 6.81 11.27 0.07
CA SER A 130 6.05 11.70 1.26
C SER A 130 6.41 13.10 1.73
N ASN A 131 7.61 13.58 1.38
CA ASN A 131 8.17 14.87 1.83
C ASN A 131 8.14 15.05 3.37
N VAL A 132 8.23 13.95 4.12
CA VAL A 132 8.23 13.96 5.59
C VAL A 132 9.50 14.57 6.18
N MET A 133 10.60 14.49 5.43
CA MET A 133 11.92 15.00 5.77
C MET A 133 12.64 15.36 4.46
N ASN A 134 13.67 16.21 4.54
CA ASN A 134 14.58 16.42 3.41
C ASN A 134 15.10 15.07 2.88
N TYR A 135 15.11 14.93 1.56
CA TYR A 135 15.40 13.66 0.92
C TYR A 135 16.86 13.22 1.13
N GLU A 136 17.81 14.13 0.95
CA GLU A 136 19.23 13.85 1.11
C GLU A 136 19.55 13.39 2.55
N GLU A 137 18.98 14.07 3.55
CA GLU A 137 19.10 13.68 4.96
C GLU A 137 18.49 12.29 5.21
N SER A 138 17.29 12.04 4.67
CA SER A 138 16.59 10.75 4.81
C SER A 138 17.42 9.60 4.26
N ILE A 139 18.04 9.77 3.09
CA ILE A 139 18.87 8.73 2.47
C ILE A 139 20.15 8.46 3.26
N GLN A 140 20.80 9.48 3.83
CA GLN A 140 21.98 9.26 4.66
C GLN A 140 21.63 8.46 5.93
N LEU A 141 20.53 8.83 6.61
CA LEU A 141 20.02 8.08 7.76
C LEU A 141 19.65 6.64 7.37
N TYR A 142 19.09 6.46 6.18
CA TYR A 142 18.70 5.14 5.69
C TYR A 142 19.92 4.26 5.38
N LYS A 143 20.94 4.79 4.69
CA LYS A 143 22.21 4.10 4.44
C LYS A 143 22.89 3.66 5.75
N ASN A 144 22.92 4.54 6.75
CA ASN A 144 23.43 4.20 8.09
C ASN A 144 22.65 3.05 8.75
N THR A 145 21.33 3.07 8.63
CA THR A 145 20.45 2.02 9.15
C THR A 145 20.71 0.69 8.44
N ILE A 146 20.86 0.69 7.10
CA ILE A 146 21.19 -0.49 6.31
C ILE A 146 22.52 -1.09 6.76
N ARG A 147 23.57 -0.28 6.93
CA ARG A 147 24.87 -0.77 7.42
C ARG A 147 24.75 -1.39 8.82
N LYS A 148 24.00 -0.75 9.73
CA LYS A 148 23.75 -1.27 11.07
C LYS A 148 22.98 -2.59 11.04
N SER A 149 21.93 -2.69 10.22
CA SER A 149 21.04 -3.85 10.14
C SER A 149 21.66 -5.02 9.39
N TYR A 150 22.45 -4.77 8.34
CA TYR A 150 22.92 -5.82 7.43
C TYR A 150 24.45 -5.94 7.35
N GLY A 151 25.22 -5.12 8.06
CA GLY A 151 26.69 -5.22 8.05
C GLY A 151 27.21 -6.59 8.46
N HIS A 152 26.52 -7.28 9.37
CA HIS A 152 26.84 -8.66 9.75
C HIS A 152 26.66 -9.69 8.63
N ARG A 153 25.95 -9.34 7.54
CA ARG A 153 25.75 -10.19 6.34
C ARG A 153 26.81 -9.97 5.27
N GLY A 154 27.81 -9.11 5.52
CA GLY A 154 28.93 -8.82 4.64
C GLY A 154 28.75 -7.56 3.80
N GLU A 155 29.88 -6.96 3.40
CA GLU A 155 29.91 -5.67 2.69
C GLU A 155 29.20 -5.72 1.34
N SER A 156 29.24 -6.86 0.64
CA SER A 156 28.54 -7.04 -0.64
C SER A 156 27.03 -6.81 -0.50
N VAL A 157 26.41 -7.28 0.58
CA VAL A 157 24.98 -7.06 0.84
C VAL A 157 24.71 -5.58 1.09
N VAL A 158 25.54 -4.91 1.89
CA VAL A 158 25.39 -3.47 2.17
C VAL A 158 25.50 -2.66 0.87
N GLN A 159 26.48 -2.96 0.03
CA GLN A 159 26.71 -2.22 -1.22
C GLN A 159 25.57 -2.40 -2.22
N LYS A 160 25.01 -3.62 -2.36
CA LYS A 160 23.82 -3.86 -3.18
C LYS A 160 22.60 -3.06 -2.72
N ASN A 161 22.42 -2.91 -1.40
CA ASN A 161 21.36 -2.07 -0.86
C ASN A 161 21.60 -0.58 -1.17
N TYR A 162 22.84 -0.11 -1.13
CA TYR A 162 23.16 1.28 -1.52
C TYR A 162 22.92 1.53 -3.01
N GLU A 163 23.27 0.57 -3.86
CA GLU A 163 22.98 0.63 -5.29
C GLU A 163 21.47 0.68 -5.56
N MET A 164 20.66 -0.12 -4.85
CA MET A 164 19.20 -0.05 -4.95
C MET A 164 18.64 1.33 -4.58
N ILE A 165 19.20 1.99 -3.55
CA ILE A 165 18.80 3.37 -3.19
C ILE A 165 19.09 4.33 -4.35
N GLU A 166 20.26 4.22 -4.96
CA GLU A 166 20.70 5.11 -6.03
C GLU A 166 19.85 4.93 -7.29
N LYS A 167 19.50 3.69 -7.63
CA LYS A 167 18.60 3.38 -8.76
C LYS A 167 17.14 3.71 -8.48
N ALA A 168 16.69 3.65 -7.23
CA ALA A 168 15.28 3.85 -6.87
C ALA A 168 14.72 5.18 -7.38
N LEU A 169 15.49 6.28 -7.31
CA LEU A 169 15.03 7.58 -7.79
C LEU A 169 14.73 7.61 -9.28
N GLY A 170 15.61 7.01 -10.09
CA GLY A 170 15.41 6.94 -11.54
C GLY A 170 14.27 6.02 -11.93
N ALA A 171 13.87 5.10 -11.05
CA ALA A 171 12.77 4.17 -11.26
C ALA A 171 11.39 4.74 -10.87
N ILE A 172 11.34 5.88 -10.16
CA ILE A 172 10.08 6.54 -9.82
C ILE A 172 9.57 7.28 -11.05
N ASN A 173 8.43 6.84 -11.56
CA ASN A 173 7.76 7.43 -12.71
C ASN A 173 6.44 8.06 -12.30
N GLU A 174 6.18 9.29 -12.73
CA GLU A 174 4.89 9.96 -12.49
C GLU A 174 3.88 9.53 -13.57
N ILE A 175 2.71 9.08 -13.14
CA ILE A 175 1.59 8.77 -14.03
C ILE A 175 0.68 9.99 -14.07
N LYS A 176 0.64 10.66 -15.23
CA LYS A 176 -0.25 11.81 -15.46
C LYS A 176 -1.69 11.33 -15.52
N VAL A 177 -2.41 11.51 -14.42
CA VAL A 177 -3.81 11.09 -14.26
C VAL A 177 -4.70 11.82 -15.27
N PRO A 178 -5.32 11.11 -16.23
CA PRO A 178 -6.28 11.70 -17.14
C PRO A 178 -7.51 12.21 -16.40
N ALA A 179 -7.96 13.43 -16.69
CA ALA A 179 -9.17 13.98 -16.11
C ALA A 179 -10.41 13.11 -16.39
N SER A 180 -10.47 12.46 -17.56
CA SER A 180 -11.56 11.55 -17.93
C SER A 180 -11.72 10.37 -16.97
N TRP A 181 -10.70 10.01 -16.19
CA TRP A 181 -10.84 8.96 -15.19
C TRP A 181 -11.84 9.31 -14.09
N SER A 182 -12.10 10.60 -13.79
CA SER A 182 -13.07 11.00 -12.77
C SER A 182 -14.51 10.58 -13.09
N GLU A 183 -14.80 10.37 -14.38
CA GLU A 183 -16.11 10.02 -14.92
C GLU A 183 -16.26 8.52 -15.22
N LEU A 184 -15.21 7.72 -15.00
CA LEU A 184 -15.29 6.27 -15.16
C LEU A 184 -16.38 5.66 -14.26
N PRO A 185 -17.06 4.58 -14.66
CA PRO A 185 -18.05 3.92 -13.80
C PRO A 185 -17.41 3.38 -12.51
N ASP A 186 -18.20 3.30 -11.43
CA ASP A 186 -17.79 2.57 -10.23
C ASP A 186 -17.97 1.06 -10.45
N GLU A 187 -16.98 0.44 -11.09
CA GLU A 187 -16.98 -1.00 -11.34
C GLU A 187 -16.44 -1.78 -10.14
N PRO A 188 -17.04 -2.95 -9.83
CA PRO A 188 -16.53 -3.78 -8.74
C PRO A 188 -15.14 -4.34 -9.06
N ILE A 189 -14.29 -4.42 -8.05
CA ILE A 189 -12.99 -5.12 -8.15
C ILE A 189 -13.20 -6.64 -8.20
N ALA A 190 -12.13 -7.41 -8.50
CA ALA A 190 -12.24 -8.86 -8.68
C ALA A 190 -12.80 -9.58 -7.44
N THR A 191 -12.36 -9.21 -6.22
CA THR A 191 -12.91 -9.78 -4.99
C THR A 191 -14.41 -9.46 -4.81
N GLU A 192 -14.84 -8.23 -5.12
CA GLU A 192 -16.26 -7.86 -5.07
C GLU A 192 -17.08 -8.72 -6.04
N LYS A 193 -16.59 -8.90 -7.28
CA LYS A 193 -17.23 -9.77 -8.28
C LYS A 193 -17.30 -11.22 -7.80
N LYS A 194 -16.19 -11.75 -7.27
CA LYS A 194 -16.09 -13.14 -6.77
C LYS A 194 -17.14 -13.44 -5.72
N TYR A 195 -17.27 -12.60 -4.69
CA TYR A 195 -18.22 -12.87 -3.60
C TYR A 195 -19.66 -12.55 -4.01
N ALA A 196 -19.88 -11.59 -4.90
CA ALA A 196 -21.23 -11.30 -5.41
C ALA A 196 -21.84 -12.44 -6.22
N SER A 197 -21.02 -13.26 -6.88
CA SER A 197 -21.43 -14.41 -7.69
C SER A 197 -21.63 -15.71 -6.91
N LEU A 198 -21.40 -15.72 -5.59
CA LEU A 198 -21.66 -16.91 -4.77
C LEU A 198 -23.15 -17.00 -4.42
N ASP A 199 -23.66 -18.22 -4.42
CA ASP A 199 -25.08 -18.51 -4.17
C ASP A 199 -25.42 -18.50 -2.68
N ASP A 200 -24.45 -18.72 -1.80
CA ASP A 200 -24.68 -18.82 -0.37
C ASP A 200 -24.63 -17.45 0.33
N ALA A 201 -25.64 -17.20 1.17
CA ALA A 201 -25.81 -15.93 1.86
C ALA A 201 -24.65 -15.61 2.81
N PHE A 202 -24.06 -16.62 3.44
CA PHE A 202 -22.94 -16.43 4.38
C PHE A 202 -21.69 -15.92 3.67
N SER A 203 -21.26 -16.58 2.58
CA SER A 203 -20.08 -16.15 1.84
C SER A 203 -20.28 -14.76 1.26
N LYS A 204 -21.47 -14.47 0.72
CA LYS A 204 -21.78 -13.17 0.12
C LYS A 204 -21.88 -12.03 1.14
N ASN A 205 -22.60 -12.26 2.23
CA ASN A 205 -22.97 -11.19 3.18
C ASN A 205 -22.07 -11.11 4.41
N VAL A 206 -21.24 -12.12 4.69
CA VAL A 206 -20.32 -12.14 5.84
C VAL A 206 -18.87 -12.29 5.37
N GLN A 207 -18.51 -13.37 4.67
CA GLN A 207 -17.11 -13.58 4.26
C GLN A 207 -16.63 -12.52 3.25
N GLY A 208 -17.48 -12.11 2.30
CA GLY A 208 -17.14 -11.12 1.28
C GLY A 208 -16.73 -9.76 1.89
N PRO A 209 -17.57 -9.14 2.74
CA PRO A 209 -17.21 -7.93 3.45
C PRO A 209 -15.94 -8.09 4.30
N ILE A 210 -15.75 -9.21 5.00
CA ILE A 210 -14.53 -9.48 5.78
C ILE A 210 -13.29 -9.56 4.86
N ALA A 211 -13.39 -10.28 3.73
CA ALA A 211 -12.32 -10.42 2.76
C ALA A 211 -11.94 -9.09 2.10
N LEU A 212 -12.88 -8.15 2.01
CA LEU A 212 -12.69 -6.77 1.52
C LEU A 212 -12.21 -5.80 2.60
N LEU A 213 -11.89 -6.26 3.82
CA LEU A 213 -11.52 -5.43 4.97
C LEU A 213 -12.63 -4.49 5.45
N ARG A 214 -13.89 -4.87 5.20
CA ARG A 214 -15.10 -4.16 5.61
C ARG A 214 -15.87 -4.92 6.69
N GLY A 215 -15.22 -5.84 7.39
CA GLY A 215 -15.83 -6.65 8.46
C GLY A 215 -16.43 -5.81 9.58
N ASP A 216 -15.79 -4.69 9.95
CA ASP A 216 -16.30 -3.75 10.98
C ASP A 216 -17.63 -3.08 10.60
N SER A 217 -18.04 -3.12 9.32
CA SER A 217 -19.33 -2.58 8.88
C SER A 217 -20.50 -3.55 9.05
N LEU A 218 -20.23 -4.81 9.38
CA LEU A 218 -21.26 -5.83 9.57
C LEU A 218 -22.02 -5.58 10.89
N PRO A 219 -23.37 -5.46 10.86
CA PRO A 219 -24.14 -5.36 12.09
C PRO A 219 -24.09 -6.67 12.88
N VAL A 220 -24.34 -6.60 14.19
CA VAL A 220 -24.39 -7.79 15.06
C VAL A 220 -25.40 -8.83 14.53
N SER A 221 -26.49 -8.38 13.90
CA SER A 221 -27.49 -9.25 13.28
C SER A 221 -26.93 -10.13 12.16
N SER A 222 -25.84 -9.74 11.50
CA SER A 222 -25.18 -10.57 10.48
C SER A 222 -24.56 -11.86 11.04
N PHE A 223 -24.44 -11.96 12.37
CA PHE A 223 -23.88 -13.11 13.07
C PHE A 223 -24.93 -13.87 13.89
N ALA A 224 -26.21 -13.49 13.81
CA ALA A 224 -27.28 -14.01 14.66
C ALA A 224 -27.99 -15.25 14.09
N GLU A 225 -27.65 -15.69 12.88
CA GLU A 225 -28.23 -16.91 12.29
C GLU A 225 -27.74 -18.17 13.02
N GLU A 226 -28.65 -19.09 13.35
CA GLU A 226 -28.31 -20.36 14.01
C GLU A 226 -27.27 -21.20 13.23
N SER A 227 -27.23 -21.05 11.91
CA SER A 227 -26.25 -21.71 11.02
C SER A 227 -24.79 -21.30 11.29
N LEU A 228 -24.58 -20.17 11.98
CA LEU A 228 -23.27 -19.66 12.39
C LEU A 228 -22.93 -20.02 13.85
N LEU A 229 -23.93 -20.48 14.61
CA LEU A 229 -23.75 -20.97 15.97
C LEU A 229 -23.30 -22.44 15.91
N GLY A 230 -22.08 -22.73 16.37
CA GLY A 230 -21.58 -24.10 16.49
C GLY A 230 -20.69 -24.61 15.35
N GLY A 231 -20.22 -23.74 14.45
CA GLY A 231 -19.17 -24.08 13.47
C GLY A 231 -19.62 -24.95 12.29
N VAL A 232 -20.93 -24.94 11.97
CA VAL A 232 -21.49 -25.66 10.81
C VAL A 232 -20.99 -25.08 9.48
N ASN A 233 -20.78 -23.76 9.43
CA ASN A 233 -20.12 -23.09 8.32
C ASN A 233 -18.66 -22.75 8.70
N PRO A 234 -17.65 -23.35 8.05
CA PRO A 234 -16.26 -22.95 8.25
C PRO A 234 -16.03 -21.54 7.71
N LEU A 235 -15.34 -20.71 8.50
CA LEU A 235 -14.84 -19.39 8.09
C LEU A 235 -13.77 -19.51 7.00
#